data_AF-A0A1E1ML97-F1
#
_entry.id   AF-A0A1E1ML97-F1
#
_cell.length_a   1.000
_cell.length_b   1.000
_cell.length_c   1.000
_cell.angle_alpha   90.00
_cell.angle_beta   90.00
_cell.angle_gamma   90.00
#
_symmetry.space_group_name_H-M   'P 1'
#
loop_
_entity.id
_entity.type
_entity.pdbx_description
1 polymer ?
#
loop_
_entity_poly.entity_id
_entity_poly.type
_entity_poly.pdbx_seq_one_letter_code
_entity_poly.pdbx_strand_id
1 'polypeptide(L)'
;MTLRKEIMREHHDIAIQAKPEVKPAIDELYTWLLNEYLPTRYPTMFSVTSLGLLNHTTSTHIPLQPSPDPGKTFEILGENLDEDFLILLPSDDGDSYMLKGFVNCFPAGFNTKDKLGLKLRDIHTPVPGYKQKLELSMDRFFDRLEVGKVVKRANASQRIWSINTEEKLFAASGLHLYGGEKKVDEKVDVNTASVYIDTMELVLTGADFPSS
;
A
#
# COMPACT_ATOMS: atom_id res chain seq x y z
N MET A 1 9.19 11.40 -3.47
CA MET A 1 9.90 11.42 -2.16
C MET A 1 9.51 12.57 -1.22
N THR A 2 9.78 13.86 -1.50
CA THR A 2 9.51 14.97 -0.54
C THR A 2 8.07 14.99 0.00
N LEU A 3 7.07 14.87 -0.90
CA LEU A 3 5.66 14.85 -0.52
C LEU A 3 5.30 13.66 0.39
N ARG A 4 5.85 12.47 0.14
CA ARG A 4 5.63 11.29 1.01
C ARG A 4 6.13 11.57 2.42
N LYS A 5 7.31 12.17 2.56
CA LYS A 5 7.88 12.53 3.87
C LYS A 5 7.02 13.54 4.62
N GLU A 6 6.47 14.52 3.91
CA GLU A 6 5.53 15.49 4.47
C GLU A 6 4.24 14.83 4.95
N ILE A 7 3.64 13.98 4.12
CA ILE A 7 2.43 13.22 4.46
C ILE A 7 2.66 12.32 5.68
N MET A 8 3.75 11.55 5.71
CA MET A 8 4.06 10.68 6.85
C MET A 8 4.33 11.48 8.14
N ARG A 9 4.85 12.71 8.03
CA ARG A 9 5.05 13.59 9.18
C ARG A 9 3.73 14.19 9.69
N GLU A 10 2.87 14.64 8.80
CA GLU A 10 1.66 15.40 9.14
C GLU A 10 0.45 14.50 9.43
N HIS A 11 0.43 13.31 8.83
CA HIS A 11 -0.66 12.34 8.93
C HIS A 11 -0.15 10.97 9.36
N HIS A 12 0.88 10.94 10.24
CA HIS A 12 1.57 9.72 10.64
C HIS A 12 0.62 8.58 11.03
N ASP A 13 -0.41 8.88 11.83
CA ASP A 13 -1.36 7.89 12.33
C ASP A 13 -2.31 7.32 11.26
N ILE A 14 -2.48 8.03 10.15
CA ILE A 14 -3.29 7.63 9.00
C ILE A 14 -2.42 6.96 7.93
N ALA A 15 -1.18 7.44 7.76
CA ALA A 15 -0.25 6.98 6.75
C ALA A 15 0.51 5.73 7.17
N ILE A 16 0.78 5.55 8.47
CA ILE A 16 1.59 4.44 8.99
C ILE A 16 0.90 3.81 10.18
N GLN A 17 0.67 2.51 10.09
CA GLN A 17 0.25 1.69 11.22
C GLN A 17 0.91 0.32 11.13
N ALA A 18 1.30 -0.24 12.27
CA ALA A 18 1.85 -1.58 12.34
C ALA A 18 1.32 -2.28 13.59
N LYS A 19 0.65 -3.42 13.40
CA LYS A 19 0.37 -4.37 14.47
C LYS A 19 1.65 -5.19 14.75
N PRO A 20 1.96 -5.55 16.00
CA PRO A 20 3.17 -6.32 16.32
C PRO A 20 3.37 -7.59 15.48
N GLU A 21 2.27 -8.28 15.16
CA GLU A 21 2.23 -9.51 14.40
C GLU A 21 2.70 -9.34 12.95
N VAL A 22 2.70 -8.13 12.40
CA VAL A 22 3.17 -7.84 11.03
C VAL A 22 4.69 -7.90 10.89
N LYS A 23 5.42 -7.85 12.02
CA LYS A 23 6.87 -7.67 12.02
C LYS A 23 7.63 -8.70 11.16
N PRO A 24 7.38 -10.01 11.27
CA PRO A 24 8.11 -10.99 10.45
C PRO A 24 7.92 -10.76 8.95
N ALA A 25 6.69 -10.42 8.53
CA ALA A 25 6.35 -10.19 7.13
C ALA A 25 7.02 -8.94 6.56
N ILE A 26 7.00 -7.83 7.30
CA ILE A 26 7.65 -6.61 6.83
C ILE A 26 9.17 -6.72 6.87
N ASP A 27 9.75 -7.46 7.83
CA ASP A 27 11.18 -7.72 7.89
C ASP A 27 11.67 -8.56 6.72
N GLU A 28 10.93 -9.61 6.34
CA GLU A 28 11.21 -10.44 5.16
C GLU A 28 11.20 -9.59 3.88
N LEU A 29 10.11 -8.84 3.67
CA LEU A 29 9.98 -7.95 2.51
C LEU A 29 11.09 -6.90 2.47
N TYR A 30 11.37 -6.24 3.59
CA TYR A 30 12.42 -5.23 3.72
C TYR A 30 13.79 -5.80 3.37
N THR A 31 14.12 -6.96 3.93
CA THR A 31 15.38 -7.64 3.72
C THR A 31 15.56 -8.01 2.26
N TRP A 32 14.55 -8.64 1.66
CA TRP A 32 14.60 -9.03 0.25
C TRP A 32 14.70 -7.80 -0.68
N LEU A 33 13.91 -6.75 -0.42
CA LEU A 33 13.95 -5.53 -1.24
C LEU A 33 15.34 -4.89 -1.26
N LEU A 34 15.94 -4.67 -0.09
CA LEU A 34 17.16 -3.89 0.02
C LEU A 34 18.43 -4.69 -0.24
N ASN A 35 18.45 -5.98 0.09
CA ASN A 35 19.64 -6.81 -0.08
C ASN A 35 19.68 -7.46 -1.46
N GLU A 36 18.52 -7.81 -2.04
CA GLU A 36 18.46 -8.60 -3.28
C GLU A 36 17.85 -7.81 -4.44
N TYR A 37 16.60 -7.35 -4.30
CA TYR A 37 15.83 -6.86 -5.44
C TYR A 37 16.34 -5.52 -5.98
N LEU A 38 16.40 -4.49 -5.14
CA LEU A 38 16.77 -3.13 -5.56
C LEU A 38 18.18 -3.03 -6.15
N PRO A 39 19.25 -3.52 -5.50
CA PRO A 39 20.60 -3.45 -6.07
C PRO A 39 20.74 -4.30 -7.35
N THR A 40 20.03 -5.42 -7.47
CA THR A 40 20.10 -6.28 -8.67
C THR A 40 19.30 -5.71 -9.83
N ARG A 41 18.06 -5.26 -9.57
CA ARG A 41 17.12 -4.81 -10.60
C ARG A 41 17.40 -3.40 -11.08
N TYR A 42 17.90 -2.54 -10.19
CA TYR A 42 18.12 -1.11 -10.42
C TYR A 42 19.53 -0.65 -9.98
N PRO A 43 20.61 -1.27 -10.49
CA PRO A 43 21.98 -1.02 -10.04
C PRO A 43 22.47 0.41 -10.29
N THR A 44 21.82 1.17 -11.18
CA THR A 44 22.15 2.59 -11.43
C THR A 44 21.55 3.51 -10.37
N MET A 45 20.53 3.07 -9.65
CA MET A 45 19.85 3.83 -8.60
C MET A 45 20.24 3.36 -7.21
N PHE A 46 20.57 2.08 -7.05
CA PHE A 46 20.90 1.49 -5.76
C PHE A 46 22.20 0.69 -5.82
N SER A 47 23.10 0.91 -4.86
CA SER A 47 24.32 0.12 -4.70
C SER A 47 24.56 -0.24 -3.24
N VAL A 48 25.01 -1.48 -3.00
CA VAL A 48 25.36 -1.93 -1.66
C VAL A 48 26.74 -1.37 -1.29
N THR A 49 26.83 -0.76 -0.12
CA THR A 49 28.07 -0.20 0.44
C THR A 49 28.29 -0.70 1.87
N SER A 50 29.44 -0.38 2.47
CA SER A 50 29.72 -0.69 3.88
C SER A 50 28.80 0.05 4.86
N LEU A 51 28.15 1.14 4.45
CA LEU A 51 27.24 1.94 5.27
C LEU A 51 25.77 1.53 5.12
N GLY A 52 25.45 0.70 4.13
CA GLY A 52 24.08 0.28 3.79
C GLY A 52 23.82 0.33 2.29
N LEU A 53 22.55 0.28 1.89
CA LEU A 53 22.16 0.48 0.50
C LEU A 53 22.16 1.98 0.18
N LEU A 54 23.06 2.41 -0.70
CA LEU A 54 23.10 3.78 -1.18
C LEU A 54 22.01 3.98 -2.24
N ASN A 55 21.09 4.91 -2.00
CA ASN A 55 20.18 5.43 -3.00
C ASN A 55 20.85 6.63 -3.70
N HIS A 56 21.25 6.44 -4.96
CA HIS A 56 21.96 7.46 -5.74
C HIS A 56 21.07 8.67 -6.08
N THR A 57 19.75 8.49 -6.15
CA THR A 57 18.80 9.56 -6.47
C THR A 57 18.65 10.56 -5.33
N THR A 58 18.75 10.09 -4.09
CA THR A 58 18.64 10.94 -2.88
C THR A 58 19.98 11.18 -2.19
N SER A 59 21.04 10.47 -2.60
CA SER A 59 22.35 10.44 -1.94
C SER A 59 22.29 10.04 -0.46
N THR A 60 21.35 9.16 -0.10
CA THR A 60 21.15 8.68 1.27
C THR A 60 21.44 7.18 1.39
N HIS A 61 21.92 6.78 2.57
CA HIS A 61 22.11 5.37 2.89
C HIS A 61 20.88 4.83 3.63
N ILE A 62 20.42 3.67 3.19
CA ILE A 62 19.31 2.93 3.78
C ILE A 62 19.91 1.75 4.56
N PRO A 63 19.53 1.55 5.85
CA PRO A 63 20.00 0.40 6.62
C PRO A 63 19.63 -0.92 5.94
N LEU A 64 20.56 -1.86 5.82
CA LEU A 64 20.29 -3.17 5.22
C LEU A 64 19.47 -4.10 6.11
N GLN A 65 19.33 -3.75 7.40
CA GLN A 65 18.57 -4.50 8.39
C GLN A 65 17.32 -3.72 8.79
N PRO A 66 16.17 -4.39 8.97
CA PRO A 66 14.95 -3.73 9.41
C PRO A 66 15.08 -3.23 10.85
N SER A 67 14.21 -2.28 11.22
CA SER A 67 14.16 -1.76 12.59
C SER A 67 13.53 -2.77 13.56
N PRO A 68 13.92 -2.77 14.85
CA PRO A 68 13.19 -3.48 15.89
C PRO A 68 11.71 -3.06 16.00
N ASP A 69 11.41 -1.80 15.65
CA ASP A 69 10.05 -1.26 15.57
C ASP A 69 9.50 -1.41 14.13
N PRO A 70 8.42 -2.20 13.91
CA PRO A 70 7.85 -2.39 12.57
C PRO A 70 7.31 -1.09 11.95
N GLY A 71 6.84 -0.13 12.76
CA GLY A 71 6.42 1.18 12.27
C GLY A 71 7.59 1.92 11.64
N LYS A 72 8.77 1.86 12.27
CA LYS A 72 9.98 2.46 11.74
C LYS A 72 10.50 1.77 10.47
N THR A 73 10.30 0.45 10.35
CA THR A 73 10.59 -0.27 9.10
C THR A 73 9.71 0.24 7.95
N PHE A 74 8.42 0.44 8.20
CA PHE A 74 7.50 1.05 7.22
C PHE A 74 7.87 2.49 6.86
N GLU A 75 8.26 3.32 7.84
CA GLU A 75 8.76 4.67 7.57
C GLU A 75 9.95 4.66 6.61
N ILE A 76 10.94 3.78 6.85
CA ILE A 76 12.13 3.69 6.00
C ILE A 76 11.74 3.31 4.57
N LEU A 77 10.82 2.36 4.39
CA LEU A 77 10.31 2.00 3.06
C LEU A 77 9.60 3.20 2.40
N GLY A 78 8.66 3.84 3.08
CA GLY A 78 7.91 4.97 2.54
C GLY A 78 8.76 6.20 2.23
N GLU A 79 9.89 6.37 2.93
CA GLU A 79 10.84 7.47 2.73
C GLU A 79 11.76 7.27 1.52
N ASN A 80 11.90 6.05 1.01
CA ASN A 80 12.88 5.69 0.00
C ASN A 80 12.28 5.04 -1.26
N LEU A 81 11.06 4.52 -1.18
CA LEU A 81 10.35 3.86 -2.26
C LEU A 81 9.03 4.59 -2.51
N ASP A 82 8.69 4.79 -3.79
CA ASP A 82 7.51 5.56 -4.18
C ASP A 82 6.20 4.77 -3.94
N GLU A 83 6.30 3.45 -3.78
CA GLU A 83 5.19 2.53 -3.54
C GLU A 83 4.58 2.65 -2.14
N ASP A 84 3.26 2.43 -2.06
CA ASP A 84 2.55 2.18 -0.81
C ASP A 84 2.49 0.68 -0.52
N PHE A 85 2.77 0.30 0.72
CA PHE A 85 2.85 -1.08 1.16
C PHE A 85 1.73 -1.37 2.14
N LEU A 86 0.90 -2.36 1.83
CA LEU A 86 -0.15 -2.87 2.71
C LEU A 86 0.10 -4.37 2.92
N ILE A 87 0.33 -4.78 4.17
CA ILE A 87 0.65 -6.16 4.52
C ILE A 87 -0.58 -6.83 5.10
N LEU A 88 -1.01 -7.88 4.41
CA LEU A 88 -2.10 -8.75 4.80
C LEU A 88 -1.53 -10.03 5.41
N LEU A 89 -2.05 -10.45 6.56
CA LEU A 89 -1.75 -11.76 7.15
C LEU A 89 -3.01 -12.62 7.19
N PRO A 90 -2.89 -13.96 7.17
CA PRO A 90 -4.03 -14.85 7.41
C PRO A 90 -4.78 -14.45 8.69
N SER A 91 -6.10 -14.57 8.67
CA SER A 91 -6.92 -14.32 9.84
C SER A 91 -6.76 -15.42 10.88
N ASP A 92 -6.96 -15.10 12.16
CA ASP A 92 -6.81 -16.06 13.27
C ASP A 92 -7.76 -17.27 13.13
N ASP A 93 -8.89 -17.09 12.44
CA ASP A 93 -9.85 -18.16 12.12
C ASP A 93 -9.60 -18.84 10.77
N GLY A 94 -8.57 -18.42 10.02
CA GLY A 94 -8.13 -19.01 8.75
C GLY A 94 -9.10 -18.82 7.57
N ASP A 95 -10.17 -18.06 7.73
CA ASP A 95 -11.22 -17.88 6.72
C ASP A 95 -10.92 -16.72 5.74
N SER A 96 -9.93 -15.87 6.02
CA SER A 96 -9.57 -14.76 5.13
C SER A 96 -8.18 -14.21 5.46
N TYR A 97 -7.89 -13.02 4.95
CA TYR A 97 -6.70 -12.24 5.27
C TYR A 97 -7.10 -10.91 5.91
N MET A 98 -6.30 -10.43 6.85
CA MET A 98 -6.51 -9.17 7.59
C MET A 98 -5.38 -8.18 7.32
N LEU A 99 -5.73 -6.90 7.20
CA LEU A 99 -4.72 -5.83 7.11
C LEU A 99 -4.05 -5.63 8.47
N LYS A 100 -2.75 -5.95 8.56
CA LYS A 100 -2.01 -5.91 9.84
C LYS A 100 -0.95 -4.82 9.90
N GLY A 101 -0.55 -4.24 8.77
CA GLY A 101 0.32 -3.08 8.77
C GLY A 101 0.43 -2.43 7.41
N PHE A 102 0.82 -1.16 7.39
CA PHE A 102 0.96 -0.41 6.15
C PHE A 102 1.85 0.83 6.30
N VAL A 103 2.41 1.25 5.15
CA VAL A 103 2.70 2.65 4.84
C VAL A 103 1.90 3.02 3.59
N ASN A 104 0.93 3.91 3.74
CA ASN A 104 0.01 4.33 2.69
C ASN A 104 -0.06 5.85 2.63
N CYS A 105 0.80 6.45 1.81
CA CYS A 105 0.89 7.90 1.64
C CYS A 105 -0.11 8.45 0.63
N PHE A 106 -0.67 7.63 -0.26
CA PHE A 106 -1.60 8.11 -1.27
C PHE A 106 -2.91 7.30 -1.27
N PRO A 107 -3.66 7.31 -0.15
CA PRO A 107 -4.95 6.63 -0.09
C PRO A 107 -5.92 7.26 -1.10
N ALA A 108 -6.66 6.39 -1.80
CA ALA A 108 -7.68 6.79 -2.77
C ALA A 108 -9.07 6.77 -2.13
N GLY A 109 -9.44 7.80 -1.37
CA GLY A 109 -10.82 8.00 -0.90
C GLY A 109 -11.24 7.17 0.31
N PHE A 110 -10.30 6.59 1.05
CA PHE A 110 -10.57 5.92 2.31
C PHE A 110 -9.46 6.14 3.33
N ASN A 111 -9.82 6.18 4.61
CA ASN A 111 -8.86 6.22 5.70
C ASN A 111 -8.35 4.80 6.00
N THR A 112 -7.07 4.54 5.69
CA THR A 112 -6.42 3.23 5.89
C THR A 112 -6.39 2.79 7.35
N LYS A 113 -6.30 3.75 8.28
CA LYS A 113 -6.31 3.48 9.73
C LYS A 113 -7.58 2.77 10.16
N ASP A 114 -8.72 3.18 9.61
CA ASP A 114 -10.03 2.60 9.92
C ASP A 114 -10.19 1.18 9.35
N LYS A 115 -9.26 0.76 8.48
CA LYS A 115 -9.23 -0.57 7.86
C LYS A 115 -8.26 -1.52 8.56
N LEU A 116 -7.42 -1.03 9.48
CA LEU A 116 -6.46 -1.83 10.20
C LEU A 116 -7.16 -2.88 11.08
N GLY A 117 -6.77 -4.14 10.92
CA GLY A 117 -7.32 -5.28 11.64
C GLY A 117 -8.63 -5.81 11.07
N LEU A 118 -9.18 -5.19 10.02
CA LEU A 118 -10.35 -5.73 9.32
C LEU A 118 -9.92 -6.83 8.34
N LYS A 119 -10.82 -7.78 8.11
CA LYS A 119 -10.65 -8.77 7.04
C LYS A 119 -10.82 -8.11 5.68
N LEU A 120 -10.21 -8.71 4.67
CA LEU A 120 -10.26 -8.22 3.30
C LEU A 120 -11.72 -8.03 2.82
N ARG A 121 -12.62 -8.97 3.12
CA ARG A 121 -14.04 -8.84 2.80
C ARG A 121 -14.72 -7.65 3.48
N ASP A 122 -14.35 -7.35 4.72
CA ASP A 122 -14.95 -6.28 5.50
C ASP A 122 -14.48 -4.91 5.01
N ILE A 123 -13.20 -4.80 4.64
CA ILE A 123 -12.62 -3.61 4.00
C ILE A 123 -13.40 -3.25 2.73
N HIS A 124 -13.78 -4.26 1.94
CA HIS A 124 -14.46 -4.09 0.66
C HIS A 124 -15.99 -4.05 0.75
N THR A 125 -16.60 -4.15 1.94
CA THR A 125 -18.05 -4.03 2.14
C THR A 125 -18.69 -2.85 1.40
N PRO A 126 -18.07 -1.64 1.36
CA PRO A 126 -18.68 -0.49 0.69
C PRO A 126 -18.67 -0.59 -0.84
N VAL A 127 -17.91 -1.51 -1.43
CA VAL A 127 -17.77 -1.66 -2.89
C VAL A 127 -19.01 -2.34 -3.46
N PRO A 128 -19.78 -1.67 -4.35
CA PRO A 128 -21.01 -2.24 -4.89
C PRO A 128 -20.79 -3.58 -5.60
N GLY A 129 -21.49 -4.62 -5.16
CA GLY A 129 -21.43 -5.95 -5.77
C GLY A 129 -20.20 -6.78 -5.41
N TYR A 130 -19.33 -6.32 -4.49
CA TYR A 130 -18.13 -7.07 -4.08
C TYR A 130 -18.47 -8.47 -3.56
N LYS A 131 -19.37 -8.53 -2.58
CA LYS A 131 -19.79 -9.79 -1.94
C LYS A 131 -20.32 -10.82 -2.94
N GLN A 132 -21.11 -10.36 -3.91
CA GLN A 132 -21.78 -11.26 -4.87
C GLN A 132 -20.89 -11.67 -6.04
N LYS A 133 -19.93 -10.82 -6.45
CA LYS A 133 -19.18 -11.00 -7.70
C LYS A 133 -17.68 -11.22 -7.55
N LEU A 134 -17.08 -10.76 -6.46
CA LEU A 134 -15.62 -10.63 -6.35
C LEU A 134 -15.03 -11.39 -5.16
N GLU A 135 -15.75 -11.48 -4.04
CA GLU A 135 -15.24 -12.05 -2.79
C GLU A 135 -14.65 -13.46 -2.98
N LEU A 136 -15.43 -14.42 -3.48
CA LEU A 136 -14.97 -15.80 -3.68
C LEU A 136 -13.77 -15.91 -4.64
N SER A 137 -13.71 -15.07 -5.67
CA SER A 137 -12.58 -15.05 -6.60
C SER A 137 -11.33 -14.46 -5.96
N MET A 138 -11.50 -13.51 -5.04
CA MET A 138 -10.40 -12.87 -4.32
C MET A 138 -9.82 -13.81 -3.27
N ASP A 139 -10.67 -14.44 -2.47
CA ASP A 139 -10.23 -15.40 -1.43
C ASP A 139 -9.40 -16.54 -2.09
N ARG A 140 -9.94 -17.17 -3.14
CA ARG A 140 -9.21 -18.19 -3.93
C ARG A 140 -7.93 -17.69 -4.59
N PHE A 141 -7.81 -16.39 -4.84
CA PHE A 141 -6.62 -15.81 -5.43
C PHE A 141 -5.52 -15.71 -4.36
N PHE A 142 -5.83 -15.18 -3.19
CA PHE A 142 -4.87 -15.10 -2.08
C PHE A 142 -4.43 -16.49 -1.60
N ASP A 143 -5.33 -17.47 -1.53
CA ASP A 143 -5.00 -18.86 -1.17
C ASP A 143 -3.99 -19.52 -2.12
N ARG A 144 -3.87 -19.01 -3.35
CA ARG A 144 -2.97 -19.54 -4.40
C ARG A 144 -1.72 -18.70 -4.60
N LEU A 145 -1.51 -17.65 -3.80
CA LEU A 145 -0.28 -16.87 -3.86
C LEU A 145 0.87 -17.71 -3.30
N GLU A 146 1.73 -18.17 -4.20
CA GLU A 146 2.93 -18.91 -3.86
C GLU A 146 4.07 -17.94 -3.52
N VAL A 147 4.94 -18.36 -2.60
CA VAL A 147 6.20 -17.68 -2.30
C VAL A 147 7.04 -17.56 -3.57
N GLY A 148 7.61 -16.38 -3.80
CA GLY A 148 8.45 -16.11 -4.98
C GLY A 148 7.67 -15.87 -6.28
N LYS A 149 6.34 -16.00 -6.29
CA LYS A 149 5.50 -15.58 -7.42
C LYS A 149 4.91 -14.19 -7.17
N VAL A 150 5.36 -13.25 -7.99
CA VAL A 150 4.81 -11.90 -8.02
C VAL A 150 3.67 -11.82 -9.03
N VAL A 151 2.48 -11.48 -8.55
CA VAL A 151 1.33 -11.19 -9.42
C VAL A 151 1.15 -9.68 -9.48
N LYS A 152 1.19 -9.14 -10.71
CA LYS A 152 0.78 -7.77 -10.99
C LYS A 152 -0.67 -7.75 -11.42
N ARG A 153 -1.47 -6.94 -10.76
CA ARG A 153 -2.83 -6.65 -11.16
C ARG A 153 -3.01 -5.14 -11.22
N ALA A 154 -3.25 -4.62 -12.42
CA ALA A 154 -3.93 -3.34 -12.53
C ALA A 154 -5.33 -3.54 -11.93
N ASN A 155 -5.83 -2.58 -11.14
CA ASN A 155 -7.17 -2.62 -10.57
C ASN A 155 -8.26 -2.54 -11.66
N ALA A 156 -8.37 -3.59 -12.46
CA ALA A 156 -9.37 -3.80 -13.48
C ALA A 156 -10.51 -4.58 -12.84
N SER A 157 -11.31 -3.87 -12.05
CA SER A 157 -12.69 -4.28 -11.78
C SER A 157 -13.54 -3.02 -11.76
N GLN A 158 -14.05 -2.69 -12.94
CA GLN A 158 -14.98 -1.59 -13.24
C GLN A 158 -14.46 -0.19 -12.91
N ARG A 159 -13.71 0.41 -13.85
CA ARG A 159 -13.62 1.87 -14.01
C ARG A 159 -13.26 2.63 -12.72
N ILE A 160 -12.20 2.23 -11.99
CA ILE A 160 -11.59 3.14 -11.00
C ILE A 160 -10.47 3.91 -11.70
N TRP A 161 -10.90 4.97 -12.36
CA TRP A 161 -10.16 6.15 -12.78
C TRP A 161 -10.82 7.21 -11.91
N SER A 162 -10.14 7.66 -10.85
CA SER A 162 -10.60 8.85 -10.14
C SER A 162 -10.32 10.03 -11.05
N ILE A 163 -11.38 10.70 -11.51
CA ILE A 163 -11.23 12.08 -11.98
C ILE A 163 -11.13 12.90 -10.71
N ASN A 164 -9.91 13.25 -10.34
CA ASN A 164 -9.68 14.21 -9.29
C ASN A 164 -9.68 15.62 -9.91
N THR A 165 -10.52 16.50 -9.37
CA THR A 165 -10.54 17.93 -9.72
C THR A 165 -9.64 18.75 -8.80
N GLU A 166 -9.09 18.13 -7.75
CA GLU A 166 -8.06 18.71 -6.87
C GLU A 166 -6.69 18.11 -7.19
N GLU A 167 -5.62 18.89 -7.02
CA GLU A 167 -4.24 18.43 -7.21
C GLU A 167 -3.70 17.57 -6.05
N LYS A 168 -4.54 17.31 -5.03
CA LYS A 168 -4.12 16.60 -3.81
C LYS A 168 -4.06 15.09 -4.04
N LEU A 169 -2.86 14.53 -3.92
CA LEU A 169 -2.61 13.09 -3.99
C LEU A 169 -2.91 12.36 -2.67
N PHE A 170 -2.93 13.07 -1.53
CA PHE A 170 -3.37 12.52 -0.25
C PHE A 170 -4.87 12.75 -0.08
N ALA A 171 -5.67 11.68 -0.26
CA ALA A 171 -7.12 11.76 -0.18
C ALA A 171 -7.68 10.68 0.76
N ALA A 172 -7.57 10.90 2.06
CA ALA A 172 -8.08 9.98 3.09
C ALA A 172 -9.63 9.94 3.18
N SER A 173 -10.34 10.71 2.35
CA SER A 173 -11.80 10.68 2.18
C SER A 173 -12.21 11.34 0.84
N GLY A 174 -13.48 11.22 0.45
CA GLY A 174 -14.09 12.07 -0.58
C GLY A 174 -13.94 11.65 -2.05
N LEU A 175 -13.03 10.73 -2.40
CA LEU A 175 -12.88 10.26 -3.80
C LEU A 175 -13.85 9.12 -4.18
N HIS A 176 -14.53 8.52 -3.21
CA HIS A 176 -15.50 7.46 -3.44
C HIS A 176 -16.86 7.86 -2.87
N LEU A 177 -17.90 7.74 -3.70
CA LEU A 177 -19.28 7.86 -3.25
C LEU A 177 -19.70 6.53 -2.61
N TYR A 178 -19.95 6.56 -1.31
CA TYR A 178 -20.52 5.41 -0.60
C TYR A 178 -22.05 5.47 -0.64
N GLY A 179 -22.70 4.31 -0.52
CA GLY A 179 -24.15 4.20 -0.59
C GLY A 179 -24.84 5.11 0.45
N GLY A 180 -25.57 6.13 -0.02
CA GLY A 180 -26.28 7.10 0.83
C GLY A 180 -25.74 8.53 0.73
N GLU A 181 -24.56 8.74 0.15
CA GLU A 181 -23.99 10.07 -0.04
C GLU A 181 -24.63 10.78 -1.24
N LYS A 182 -25.10 12.02 -1.03
CA LYS A 182 -25.63 12.86 -2.12
C LYS A 182 -24.48 13.59 -2.79
N LYS A 183 -24.40 13.45 -4.11
CA LYS A 183 -23.50 14.24 -4.94
C LYS A 183 -23.84 15.73 -4.76
N VAL A 184 -22.88 16.52 -4.32
CA VAL A 184 -22.98 17.98 -4.40
C VAL A 184 -22.57 18.32 -5.84
N ASP A 185 -23.47 18.94 -6.59
CA ASP A 185 -23.12 19.45 -7.92
C ASP A 185 -22.18 20.65 -7.76
N GLU A 186 -20.88 20.38 -7.83
CA GLU A 186 -19.90 21.44 -7.97
C GLU A 186 -19.89 21.96 -9.42
N LYS A 187 -20.03 23.27 -9.57
CA LYS A 187 -19.80 23.94 -10.84
C LYS A 187 -18.30 24.01 -11.09
N VAL A 188 -17.79 23.06 -11.87
CA VAL A 188 -16.41 23.02 -12.33
C VAL A 188 -16.29 23.85 -13.62
N ASP A 189 -15.42 24.85 -13.64
CA ASP A 189 -15.10 25.59 -14.86
C ASP A 189 -14.15 24.77 -15.74
N VAL A 190 -14.68 24.29 -16.86
CA VAL A 190 -13.95 23.43 -17.82
C VAL A 190 -12.71 24.08 -18.43
N ASN A 191 -12.58 25.42 -18.37
CA ASN A 191 -11.42 26.12 -18.91
C ASN A 191 -10.25 26.21 -17.92
N THR A 192 -10.50 25.96 -16.64
CA THR A 192 -9.51 26.04 -15.56
C THR A 192 -9.34 24.71 -14.82
N ALA A 193 -10.25 23.76 -15.03
CA ALA A 193 -10.18 22.44 -14.42
C ALA A 193 -9.07 21.58 -15.04
N SER A 194 -8.29 20.95 -14.17
CA SER A 194 -7.39 19.87 -14.54
C SER A 194 -8.03 18.53 -14.20
N VAL A 195 -7.89 17.55 -15.08
CA VAL A 195 -8.35 16.17 -14.87
C VAL A 195 -7.13 15.28 -14.73
N TYR A 196 -6.99 14.66 -13.57
CA TYR A 196 -5.96 13.66 -13.31
C TYR A 196 -6.53 12.26 -13.51
N ILE A 197 -5.71 11.34 -14.01
CA ILE A 197 -6.01 9.92 -14.11
C ILE A 197 -5.02 9.20 -13.21
N ASP A 198 -5.50 8.71 -12.06
CA ASP A 198 -4.67 7.95 -11.13
C ASP A 198 -4.75 6.46 -11.45
N THR A 199 -3.61 5.84 -11.72
CA THR A 199 -3.50 4.39 -11.93
C THR A 199 -2.79 3.74 -10.75
N MET A 200 -3.50 2.87 -10.02
CA MET A 200 -2.91 2.03 -8.98
C MET A 200 -2.62 0.64 -9.54
N GLU A 201 -1.34 0.28 -9.59
CA GLU A 201 -0.90 -1.10 -9.82
C GLU A 201 -0.70 -1.79 -8.47
N LEU A 202 -1.36 -2.94 -8.29
CA LEU A 202 -1.19 -3.76 -7.10
C LEU A 202 -0.22 -4.91 -7.41
N VAL A 203 0.81 -5.03 -6.58
CA VAL A 203 1.80 -6.12 -6.64
C VAL A 203 1.60 -7.00 -5.42
N LEU A 204 1.29 -8.28 -5.66
CA LEU A 204 1.01 -9.25 -4.61
C LEU A 204 2.02 -10.39 -4.67
N THR A 205 2.54 -10.81 -3.53
CA THR A 205 3.45 -11.95 -3.37
C THR A 205 3.12 -12.70 -2.10
N GLY A 206 3.30 -14.02 -2.11
CA GLY A 206 3.33 -14.82 -0.88
C GLY A 206 4.62 -14.54 -0.10
N ALA A 207 4.56 -14.74 1.22
CA ALA A 207 5.67 -14.64 2.16
C ALA A 207 5.82 -16.01 2.87
N ASP A 208 7.05 -16.43 3.16
CA ASP A 208 7.31 -17.73 3.78
C ASP A 208 7.44 -17.57 5.30
N PHE A 209 6.40 -17.95 6.04
CA PHE A 209 6.40 -17.86 7.49
C PHE A 209 6.68 -19.23 8.11
N PRO A 210 7.77 -19.41 8.87
CA PRO A 210 7.84 -20.54 9.79
C PRO A 210 6.73 -20.37 10.84
N SER A 211 5.91 -21.41 11.01
CA SER A 211 4.95 -21.49 12.11
C SER A 211 5.70 -21.37 13.44
N SER A 212 5.37 -20.36 14.25
CA SER A 212 5.81 -20.22 15.64
C SER A 212 5.37 -21.41 16.49
#